data_AF-A0AAX4HQV1-F1
#
_entry.id   AF-A0AAX4HQV1-F1
#
_cell.length_a   1.000
_cell.length_b   1.000
_cell.length_c   1.000
_cell.angle_alpha   90.00
_cell.angle_beta   90.00
_cell.angle_gamma   90.00
#
_symmetry.space_group_name_H-M   'P 1'
#
loop_
_entity.id
_entity.type
_entity.pdbx_description
1 polymer ?
#
loop_
_entity_poly.entity_id
_entity_poly.type
_entity_poly.pdbx_seq_one_letter_code
_entity_poly.pdbx_strand_id
1 'polypeptide(L)'
;MLKLMSLLLILGVVGCGKKSSSSKNTTSGSQLEEKQLEVTQRETVNFHRKEQMTSRYDCDQNITSRKLETLNGLSKKLTINYEFRKNAWNYSVYNRTTKEKKKGFLKVDGNFTIDYAPTLFNMRVKQGINDIEYAFYTCTDISVDPKAPGGLKCNKELEIEKEGIVQVDVYYSSEVVPGERHIYMPKEACKKP
;
A
#
# COMPACT_ATOMS: atom_id res chain seq x y z
N MET A 1 34.10 25.44 21.30
CA MET A 1 33.60 26.18 22.48
C MET A 1 32.80 27.38 21.99
N LEU A 2 31.46 27.33 22.06
CA LEU A 2 30.61 28.48 22.36
C LEU A 2 29.20 27.94 22.63
N LYS A 3 28.76 28.04 23.89
CA LYS A 3 27.40 27.75 24.35
C LYS A 3 26.55 28.98 24.07
N LEU A 4 25.40 28.82 23.40
CA LEU A 4 24.29 29.77 23.54
C LEU A 4 23.09 29.00 24.11
N MET A 5 22.86 29.20 25.41
CA MET A 5 21.59 28.92 26.05
C MET A 5 20.64 30.09 25.75
N SER A 6 19.47 29.80 25.20
CA SER A 6 18.32 30.70 25.32
C SER A 6 17.23 29.99 26.11
N LEU A 7 17.08 30.48 27.34
CA LEU A 7 16.06 30.16 28.31
C LEU A 7 14.82 31.03 27.94
N LEU A 8 13.67 30.43 27.67
CA LEU A 8 12.40 31.16 27.68
C LEU A 8 11.48 30.55 28.74
N LEU A 9 11.35 31.28 29.84
CA LEU A 9 10.26 31.13 30.80
C LEU A 9 8.95 31.58 30.13
N ILE A 10 7.91 30.76 30.19
CA ILE A 10 6.54 31.24 30.06
C ILE A 10 5.83 30.95 31.38
N LEU A 11 5.46 32.04 32.05
CA LEU A 11 4.69 32.10 33.28
C LEU A 11 3.29 31.55 33.06
N GLY A 12 2.86 30.68 33.99
CA GLY A 12 1.52 30.15 34.06
C GLY A 12 0.48 31.21 34.40
N VAL A 13 -0.71 31.05 33.83
CA VAL A 13 -1.93 31.72 34.30
C VAL A 13 -2.81 30.63 34.92
N VAL A 14 -2.94 30.70 36.25
CA VAL A 14 -3.87 29.90 37.04
C VAL A 14 -5.25 30.51 36.87
N GLY A 15 -6.08 29.88 36.03
CA GLY A 15 -7.50 30.17 35.92
C GLY A 15 -8.32 29.25 36.82
N CYS A 16 -8.67 29.71 38.02
CA CYS A 16 -9.63 29.04 38.90
C CYS A 16 -11.06 29.27 38.37
N GLY A 17 -11.63 28.30 37.67
CA GLY A 17 -13.05 28.26 37.29
C GLY A 17 -13.78 27.14 38.02
N LYS A 18 -14.35 27.42 39.20
CA LYS A 18 -15.37 26.57 39.84
C LYS A 18 -16.73 26.89 39.23
N LYS A 19 -17.38 25.93 38.59
CA LYS A 19 -18.85 25.81 38.59
C LYS A 19 -19.28 24.35 38.44
N SER A 20 -20.14 23.99 39.40
CA SER A 20 -20.78 22.71 39.66
C SER A 20 -21.83 22.38 38.59
N SER A 21 -21.91 21.10 38.19
CA SER A 21 -23.16 20.34 38.21
C SER A 21 -22.94 18.87 37.83
N SER A 22 -23.34 18.02 38.77
CA SER A 22 -23.52 16.58 38.66
C SER A 22 -24.26 16.16 37.38
N SER A 23 -23.65 15.29 36.58
CA SER A 23 -24.38 14.34 35.73
C SER A 23 -23.62 13.02 35.73
N LYS A 24 -24.16 12.06 36.47
CA LYS A 24 -23.75 10.65 36.43
C LYS A 24 -24.27 10.05 35.14
N ASN A 25 -23.49 10.12 34.07
CA ASN A 25 -23.55 9.15 32.99
C ASN A 25 -22.26 8.35 33.03
N THR A 26 -22.32 7.20 33.69
CA THR A 26 -21.31 6.14 33.62
C THR A 26 -21.40 5.54 32.23
N THR A 27 -20.84 6.22 31.23
CA THR A 27 -20.46 5.59 29.98
C THR A 27 -19.24 4.74 30.30
N SER A 28 -19.45 3.44 30.42
CA SER A 28 -18.39 2.44 30.43
C SER A 28 -17.63 2.54 29.11
N GLY A 29 -16.69 3.48 29.05
CA GLY A 29 -15.69 3.52 27.99
C GLY A 29 -14.83 2.28 28.16
N SER A 30 -15.18 1.22 27.44
CA SER A 30 -14.23 0.14 27.18
C SER A 30 -13.05 0.81 26.47
N GLN A 31 -11.97 1.05 27.21
CA GLN A 31 -10.68 1.35 26.61
C GLN A 31 -10.31 0.08 25.83
N LEU A 32 -10.65 0.06 24.54
CA LEU A 32 -10.08 -0.89 23.60
C LEU A 32 -8.59 -0.58 23.59
N GLU A 33 -7.81 -1.41 24.27
CA GLU A 33 -6.35 -1.42 24.15
C GLU A 33 -6.03 -1.58 22.66
N GLU A 34 -5.54 -0.51 22.05
CA GLU A 34 -5.06 -0.53 20.68
C GLU A 34 -3.81 -1.41 20.66
N LYS A 35 -3.97 -2.65 20.17
CA LYS A 35 -2.88 -3.60 20.03
C LYS A 35 -1.76 -2.97 19.19
N GLN A 36 -0.63 -2.66 19.82
CA GLN A 36 0.52 -2.09 19.13
C GLN A 36 1.22 -3.21 18.35
N LEU A 37 1.09 -3.18 17.02
CA LEU A 37 1.83 -4.09 16.14
C LEU A 37 3.29 -3.66 16.05
N GLU A 38 4.20 -4.63 16.13
CA GLU A 38 5.64 -4.38 15.99
C GLU A 38 6.05 -4.28 14.51
N VAL A 39 7.07 -3.46 14.23
CA VAL A 39 7.70 -3.38 12.91
C VAL A 39 8.61 -4.58 12.74
N THR A 40 8.23 -5.50 11.86
CA THR A 40 8.94 -6.76 11.62
C THR A 40 9.94 -6.68 10.48
N GLN A 41 9.79 -5.71 9.57
CA GLN A 41 10.68 -5.51 8.42
C GLN A 41 10.75 -4.03 8.04
N ARG A 42 11.92 -3.58 7.58
CA ARG A 42 12.14 -2.25 7.01
C ARG A 42 12.73 -2.39 5.62
N GLU A 43 12.17 -1.68 4.65
CA GLU A 43 12.59 -1.70 3.25
C GLU A 43 12.73 -0.27 2.72
N THR A 44 13.71 -0.05 1.85
CA THR A 44 13.84 1.19 1.09
C THR A 44 13.60 0.92 -0.38
N VAL A 45 12.68 1.66 -1.00
CA VAL A 45 12.31 1.48 -2.40
C VAL A 45 12.49 2.77 -3.17
N ASN A 46 13.35 2.72 -4.19
CA ASN A 46 13.61 3.83 -5.10
C ASN A 46 12.84 3.60 -6.40
N PHE A 47 11.81 4.40 -6.64
CA PHE A 47 11.13 4.48 -7.92
C PHE A 47 11.75 5.59 -8.77
N HIS A 48 12.19 5.21 -9.97
CA HIS A 48 12.72 6.16 -10.94
C HIS A 48 11.89 6.11 -12.22
N ARG A 49 11.14 7.18 -12.48
CA ARG A 49 10.27 7.31 -13.65
C ARG A 49 11.03 7.93 -14.81
N LYS A 50 10.97 7.28 -15.96
CA LYS A 50 11.42 7.85 -17.23
C LYS A 50 10.21 8.35 -17.99
N GLU A 51 10.25 9.60 -18.39
CA GLU A 51 9.17 10.24 -19.13
C GLU A 51 9.70 10.77 -20.47
N GLN A 52 8.92 10.67 -21.54
CA GLN A 52 9.33 11.15 -22.85
C GLN A 52 8.16 11.79 -23.58
N MET A 53 8.43 12.88 -24.31
CA MET A 53 7.44 13.51 -25.17
C MET A 53 7.02 12.49 -26.23
N THR A 54 5.72 12.23 -26.34
CA THR A 54 5.19 11.26 -27.29
C THR A 54 4.13 11.91 -28.16
N SER A 55 4.37 11.92 -29.47
CA SER A 55 3.41 12.32 -30.50
C SER A 55 2.74 11.10 -31.13
N ARG A 56 1.42 11.12 -31.19
CA ARG A 56 0.60 10.12 -31.90
C ARG A 56 0.04 10.70 -33.17
N TYR A 57 0.02 9.88 -34.21
CA TYR A 57 -0.41 10.26 -35.54
C TYR A 57 -1.60 9.42 -35.98
N ASP A 58 -2.55 10.06 -36.67
CA ASP A 58 -3.60 9.35 -37.41
C ASP A 58 -3.05 8.74 -38.72
N CYS A 59 -3.95 8.19 -39.54
CA CYS A 59 -3.62 7.59 -40.83
C CYS A 59 -3.16 8.59 -41.89
N ASP A 60 -3.49 9.88 -41.73
CA ASP A 60 -3.10 10.97 -42.63
C ASP A 60 -1.85 11.71 -42.13
N GLN A 61 -1.17 11.15 -41.12
CA GLN A 61 0.02 11.72 -40.46
C GLN A 61 -0.24 13.06 -39.74
N ASN A 62 -1.48 13.36 -39.37
CA ASN A 62 -1.77 14.49 -38.49
C ASN A 62 -1.56 14.09 -37.03
N ILE A 63 -1.05 15.02 -36.22
CA ILE A 63 -0.85 14.79 -34.78
C ILE A 63 -2.21 14.77 -34.08
N THR A 64 -2.56 13.64 -33.47
CA THR A 64 -3.79 13.47 -32.67
C THR A 64 -3.55 13.70 -31.18
N SER A 65 -2.32 13.49 -30.71
CA SER A 65 -1.94 13.75 -29.32
C SER A 65 -0.45 14.01 -29.23
N ARG A 66 -0.05 14.97 -28.39
CA ARG A 66 1.35 15.23 -28.04
C ARG A 66 1.43 15.50 -26.54
N LYS A 67 2.03 14.58 -25.79
CA LYS A 67 2.11 14.68 -24.33
C LYS A 67 3.32 13.94 -23.76
N LEU A 68 3.71 14.31 -22.56
CA LEU A 68 4.73 13.60 -21.79
C LEU A 68 4.14 12.28 -21.28
N GLU A 69 4.75 11.15 -21.64
CA GLU A 69 4.30 9.81 -21.25
C GLU A 69 5.38 9.04 -20.52
N THR A 70 4.97 8.19 -19.59
CA THR A 70 5.87 7.29 -18.86
C THR A 70 6.36 6.15 -19.76
N LEU A 71 7.66 5.89 -19.75
CA LEU A 71 8.31 4.84 -20.54
C LEU A 71 8.46 3.50 -19.82
N ASN A 72 8.51 3.50 -18.48
CA ASN A 72 8.75 2.31 -17.67
C ASN A 72 7.68 2.10 -16.59
N GLY A 73 7.41 0.83 -16.26
CA GLY A 73 6.60 0.48 -15.10
C GLY A 73 7.31 0.80 -13.78
N LEU A 74 6.54 1.15 -12.74
CA LEU A 74 7.05 1.49 -11.41
C LEU A 74 6.50 0.53 -10.35
N SER A 75 6.80 -0.76 -10.50
CA SER A 75 6.36 -1.77 -9.55
C SER A 75 7.56 -2.43 -8.86
N LYS A 76 7.39 -2.76 -7.57
CA LYS A 76 8.35 -3.53 -6.79
C LYS A 76 7.61 -4.63 -6.04
N LYS A 77 8.04 -5.86 -6.24
CA LYS A 77 7.53 -7.00 -5.47
C LYS A 77 8.19 -6.99 -4.08
N LEU A 78 7.37 -7.05 -3.04
CA LEU A 78 7.79 -7.29 -1.66
C LEU A 78 7.33 -8.68 -1.22
N THR A 79 8.18 -9.34 -0.46
CA THR A 79 7.96 -10.70 0.03
C THR A 79 8.04 -10.66 1.55
N ILE A 80 6.97 -11.11 2.21
CA ILE A 80 6.94 -11.35 3.64
C ILE A 80 7.10 -12.85 3.85
N ASN A 81 8.23 -13.22 4.45
CA ASN A 81 8.51 -14.62 4.75
C ASN A 81 7.55 -15.14 5.82
N TYR A 82 6.90 -16.25 5.48
CA TYR A 82 5.99 -16.96 6.35
C TYR A 82 6.40 -18.43 6.37
N GLU A 83 7.05 -18.80 7.47
CA GLU A 83 7.71 -20.10 7.63
C GLU A 83 6.72 -21.21 7.99
N PHE A 84 5.57 -20.84 8.57
CA PHE A 84 4.54 -21.77 9.01
C PHE A 84 3.58 -22.07 7.86
N ARG A 85 3.67 -23.29 7.31
CA ARG A 85 2.89 -23.68 6.13
C ARG A 85 1.66 -24.52 6.46
N LYS A 86 1.65 -25.16 7.62
CA LYS A 86 0.57 -26.08 7.96
C LYS A 86 -0.68 -25.24 8.22
N ASN A 87 -1.68 -25.38 7.34
CA ASN A 87 -2.98 -24.71 7.41
C ASN A 87 -3.03 -23.23 6.98
N ALA A 88 -2.00 -22.73 6.30
CA ALA A 88 -2.01 -21.39 5.70
C ALA A 88 -3.19 -21.24 4.72
N TRP A 89 -4.08 -20.28 4.95
CA TRP A 89 -5.31 -20.13 4.17
C TRP A 89 -5.29 -18.89 3.27
N ASN A 90 -5.00 -17.73 3.85
CA ASN A 90 -4.89 -16.47 3.11
C ASN A 90 -3.98 -15.49 3.83
N TYR A 91 -3.63 -14.41 3.13
CA TYR A 91 -3.01 -13.26 3.75
C TYR A 91 -3.73 -11.98 3.35
N SER A 92 -3.60 -10.97 4.19
CA SER A 92 -4.04 -9.62 3.88
C SER A 92 -2.93 -8.63 4.17
N VAL A 93 -2.93 -7.54 3.42
CA VAL A 93 -2.06 -6.40 3.64
C VAL A 93 -2.89 -5.13 3.63
N TYR A 94 -2.52 -4.19 4.50
CA TYR A 94 -3.18 -2.90 4.63
C TYR A 94 -2.14 -1.79 4.76
N ASN A 95 -2.16 -0.84 3.83
CA ASN A 95 -1.29 0.32 3.91
C ASN A 95 -1.99 1.42 4.73
N ARG A 96 -1.46 1.72 5.93
CA ARG A 96 -2.00 2.77 6.81
C ARG A 96 -1.97 4.16 6.18
N THR A 97 -1.04 4.39 5.27
CA THR A 97 -0.75 5.69 4.63
C THR A 97 -1.70 5.99 3.48
N THR A 98 -2.01 4.98 2.67
CA THR A 98 -2.92 5.10 1.53
C THR A 98 -4.34 4.62 1.84
N LYS A 99 -4.53 3.97 2.99
CA LYS A 99 -5.79 3.32 3.42
C LYS A 99 -6.23 2.20 2.48
N GLU A 100 -5.31 1.65 1.68
CA GLU A 100 -5.61 0.58 0.74
C GLU A 100 -5.43 -0.79 1.40
N LYS A 101 -6.39 -1.69 1.14
CA LYS A 101 -6.37 -3.07 1.59
C LYS A 101 -6.30 -3.99 0.38
N LYS A 102 -5.41 -4.99 0.44
CA LYS A 102 -5.37 -6.10 -0.52
C LYS A 102 -5.45 -7.43 0.21
N LYS A 103 -6.01 -8.41 -0.47
CA LYS A 103 -6.01 -9.81 -0.05
C LYS A 103 -5.32 -10.61 -1.14
N GLY A 104 -4.62 -11.66 -0.75
CA GLY A 104 -4.06 -12.59 -1.70
C GLY A 104 -4.17 -14.03 -1.20
N PHE A 105 -3.92 -14.95 -2.14
CA PHE A 105 -3.86 -16.37 -1.86
C PHE A 105 -2.41 -16.77 -1.53
N LEU A 106 -2.23 -17.55 -0.47
CA LEU A 106 -0.93 -18.09 -0.09
C LEU A 106 -0.65 -19.34 -0.91
N LYS A 107 0.49 -19.38 -1.61
CA LYS A 107 1.04 -20.63 -2.17
C LYS A 107 2.19 -21.17 -1.31
N VAL A 108 3.12 -20.32 -0.93
CA VAL A 108 4.32 -20.68 -0.14
C VAL A 108 4.74 -19.53 0.78
N ASP A 109 4.50 -18.29 0.34
CA ASP A 109 4.92 -17.04 0.94
C ASP A 109 3.85 -15.95 0.72
N GLY A 110 3.83 -14.94 1.60
CA GLY A 110 3.01 -13.75 1.44
C GLY A 110 3.71 -12.76 0.52
N ASN A 111 3.29 -12.70 -0.73
CA ASN A 111 3.87 -11.79 -1.72
C ASN A 111 2.87 -10.69 -2.06
N PHE A 112 3.28 -9.43 -2.00
CA PHE A 112 2.48 -8.34 -2.53
C PHE A 112 3.38 -7.39 -3.33
N THR A 113 2.81 -6.80 -4.38
CA THR A 113 3.52 -5.84 -5.20
C THR A 113 3.09 -4.45 -4.79
N ILE A 114 4.04 -3.56 -4.55
CA ILE A 114 3.77 -2.14 -4.37
C ILE A 114 4.03 -1.39 -5.67
N ASP A 115 3.27 -0.32 -5.88
CA ASP A 115 3.38 0.54 -7.05
C ASP A 115 3.08 1.99 -6.66
N TYR A 116 3.74 2.93 -7.32
CA TYR A 116 3.43 4.35 -7.18
C TYR A 116 2.12 4.72 -7.90
N ALA A 117 1.83 4.05 -9.02
CA ALA A 117 0.58 4.18 -9.77
C ALA A 117 -0.30 2.94 -9.51
N PRO A 118 -1.51 3.09 -8.96
CA PRO A 118 -2.33 1.94 -8.62
C PRO A 118 -2.68 1.14 -9.88
N THR A 119 -2.35 -0.15 -9.89
CA THR A 119 -2.92 -1.12 -10.81
C THR A 119 -3.95 -1.96 -10.05
N LEU A 120 -4.74 -2.76 -10.76
CA LEU A 120 -5.73 -3.65 -10.12
C LEU A 120 -5.09 -4.59 -9.08
N PHE A 121 -3.84 -5.00 -9.33
CA PHE A 121 -3.14 -6.03 -8.55
C PHE A 121 -2.09 -5.49 -7.58
N ASN A 122 -1.67 -4.23 -7.70
CA ASN A 122 -0.62 -3.66 -6.86
C ASN A 122 -1.21 -2.80 -5.74
N MET A 123 -0.54 -2.78 -4.60
CA MET A 123 -0.81 -1.85 -3.51
C MET A 123 -0.16 -0.49 -3.79
N ARG A 124 -0.92 0.58 -3.67
CA ARG A 124 -0.43 1.95 -3.81
C ARG A 124 0.41 2.35 -2.61
N VAL A 125 1.54 2.99 -2.90
CA VAL A 125 2.39 3.68 -1.92
C VAL A 125 2.50 5.18 -2.25
N LYS A 126 2.94 5.97 -1.26
CA LYS A 126 3.28 7.40 -1.43
C LYS A 126 4.76 7.62 -1.14
N GLN A 127 5.31 8.76 -1.56
CA GLN A 127 6.67 9.14 -1.16
C GLN A 127 6.78 9.27 0.37
N GLY A 128 7.92 8.84 0.91
CA GLY A 128 8.21 8.77 2.34
C GLY A 128 7.84 7.41 2.95
N ILE A 129 7.68 7.40 4.26
CA ILE A 129 7.43 6.19 5.05
C ILE A 129 5.99 5.71 4.84
N ASN A 130 5.84 4.44 4.46
CA ASN A 130 4.57 3.73 4.36
C ASN A 130 4.57 2.56 5.33
N ASP A 131 3.67 2.59 6.32
CA ASP A 131 3.45 1.44 7.20
C ASP A 131 2.43 0.49 6.59
N ILE A 132 2.87 -0.72 6.29
CA ILE A 132 2.07 -1.78 5.67
C ILE A 132 1.86 -2.88 6.71
N GLU A 133 0.67 -2.91 7.29
CA GLU A 133 0.25 -4.03 8.13
C GLU A 133 0.05 -5.27 7.27
N TYR A 134 0.42 -6.42 7.80
CA TYR A 134 0.06 -7.70 7.22
C TYR A 134 -0.52 -8.62 8.29
N ALA A 135 -1.36 -9.55 7.83
CA ALA A 135 -1.85 -10.66 8.62
C ALA A 135 -1.90 -11.92 7.76
N PHE A 136 -1.34 -13.01 8.28
CA PHE A 136 -1.47 -14.36 7.76
C PHE A 136 -2.51 -15.08 8.58
N TYR A 137 -3.46 -15.71 7.89
CA TYR A 137 -4.52 -16.44 8.54
C TYR A 137 -4.45 -17.93 8.22
N THR A 138 -4.79 -18.72 9.22
CA THR A 138 -4.86 -20.17 9.13
C THR A 138 -6.28 -20.68 9.29
N CYS A 139 -6.49 -21.90 8.80
CA CYS A 139 -7.72 -22.63 8.98
C CYS A 139 -7.47 -23.99 9.66
N THR A 140 -7.92 -24.14 10.90
CA THR A 140 -7.73 -25.39 11.66
C THR A 140 -8.70 -26.51 11.28
N ASP A 141 -9.82 -26.18 10.61
CA ASP A 141 -10.88 -27.13 10.25
C ASP A 141 -11.21 -27.00 8.75
N ILE A 142 -10.59 -27.85 7.95
CA ILE A 142 -10.67 -27.84 6.48
C ILE A 142 -11.54 -29.00 6.02
N SER A 143 -12.47 -28.73 5.12
CA SER A 143 -13.22 -29.78 4.40
C SER A 143 -13.29 -29.50 2.91
N VAL A 144 -13.70 -30.50 2.13
CA VAL A 144 -13.91 -30.36 0.68
C VAL A 144 -15.20 -29.58 0.44
N ASP A 145 -15.16 -28.59 -0.42
CA ASP A 145 -16.34 -27.87 -0.87
C ASP A 145 -17.14 -28.73 -1.85
N PRO A 146 -18.34 -29.20 -1.50
CA PRO A 146 -19.15 -30.03 -2.41
C PRO A 146 -19.60 -29.27 -3.67
N LYS A 147 -19.51 -27.94 -3.70
CA LYS A 147 -19.90 -27.09 -4.84
C LYS A 147 -18.75 -26.78 -5.80
N ALA A 148 -17.51 -27.04 -5.39
CA ALA A 148 -16.33 -26.78 -6.19
C ALA A 148 -15.44 -28.03 -6.19
N PRO A 149 -15.46 -28.84 -7.26
CA PRO A 149 -14.60 -30.03 -7.35
C PRO A 149 -13.12 -29.67 -7.13
N GLY A 150 -12.51 -30.21 -6.07
CA GLY A 150 -11.14 -29.89 -5.66
C GLY A 150 -10.99 -28.60 -4.83
N GLY A 151 -12.10 -27.91 -4.56
CA GLY A 151 -12.14 -26.76 -3.66
C GLY A 151 -12.07 -27.19 -2.20
N LEU A 152 -11.27 -26.47 -1.42
CA LEU A 152 -11.25 -26.59 0.04
C LEU A 152 -12.05 -25.43 0.64
N LYS A 153 -12.81 -25.70 1.69
CA LYS A 153 -13.46 -24.67 2.52
C LYS A 153 -12.96 -24.74 3.95
N CYS A 154 -12.88 -23.58 4.59
CA CYS A 154 -12.64 -23.49 6.02
C CYS A 154 -14.00 -23.54 6.74
N ASN A 155 -14.17 -24.49 7.66
CA ASN A 155 -15.40 -24.67 8.42
C ASN A 155 -15.49 -23.75 9.64
N LYS A 156 -14.36 -23.17 10.05
CA LYS A 156 -14.26 -22.24 11.16
C LYS A 156 -13.85 -20.85 10.69
N GLU A 157 -14.00 -19.88 11.59
CA GLU A 157 -13.41 -18.57 11.38
C GLU A 157 -11.89 -18.68 11.25
N LEU A 158 -11.32 -17.83 10.40
CA LEU A 158 -9.87 -17.82 10.17
C LEU A 158 -9.16 -17.20 11.38
N GLU A 159 -8.14 -17.89 11.86
CA GLU A 159 -7.34 -17.43 12.99
C GLU A 159 -6.12 -16.66 12.48
N ILE A 160 -5.79 -15.53 13.11
CA ILE A 160 -4.55 -14.80 12.79
C ILE A 160 -3.39 -15.56 13.43
N GLU A 161 -2.53 -16.17 12.60
CA GLU A 161 -1.33 -16.85 13.10
C GLU A 161 -0.16 -15.87 13.24
N LYS A 162 0.01 -14.98 12.26
CA LYS A 162 1.12 -14.01 12.25
C LYS A 162 0.64 -12.68 11.70
N GLU A 163 0.96 -11.61 12.40
CA GLU A 163 0.73 -10.24 11.94
C GLU A 163 1.93 -9.35 12.28
N GLY A 164 2.00 -8.18 11.68
CA GLY A 164 3.07 -7.23 11.91
C GLY A 164 3.04 -6.07 10.93
N ILE A 165 4.06 -5.22 10.98
CA ILE A 165 4.21 -4.07 10.09
C ILE A 165 5.50 -4.21 9.27
N VAL A 166 5.37 -4.08 7.94
CA VAL A 166 6.48 -3.77 7.05
C VAL A 166 6.50 -2.26 6.85
N GLN A 167 7.59 -1.61 7.26
CA GLN A 167 7.79 -0.19 7.01
C GLN A 167 8.58 0.00 5.72
N VAL A 168 8.00 0.69 4.73
CA VAL A 168 8.61 0.93 3.44
C VAL A 168 8.90 2.42 3.27
N ASP A 169 10.17 2.79 3.21
CA ASP A 169 10.59 4.16 2.89
C ASP A 169 10.74 4.32 1.37
N VAL A 170 9.86 5.13 0.77
CA VAL A 170 9.73 5.25 -0.67
C VAL A 170 10.31 6.57 -1.16
N TYR A 171 11.30 6.48 -2.03
CA TYR A 171 11.84 7.62 -2.77
C TYR A 171 11.35 7.57 -4.20
N TYR A 172 10.81 8.69 -4.68
CA TYR A 172 10.40 8.83 -6.06
C TYR A 172 11.22 9.93 -6.74
N SER A 173 11.67 9.64 -7.95
CA SER A 173 12.34 10.58 -8.85
C SER A 173 11.82 10.39 -10.27
N SER A 174 11.91 11.44 -11.08
CA SER A 174 11.62 11.36 -12.51
C SER A 174 12.70 12.04 -13.34
N GLU A 175 12.94 11.50 -14.54
CA GLU A 175 13.77 12.11 -15.58
C GLU A 175 12.97 12.23 -16.87
N VAL A 176 13.11 13.38 -17.55
CA VAL A 176 12.62 13.55 -18.92
C VAL A 176 13.73 13.09 -19.86
N VAL A 177 13.49 11.98 -20.55
CA VAL A 177 14.42 11.44 -21.54
C VAL A 177 14.38 12.34 -22.78
N PRO A 178 15.53 12.79 -23.30
CA PRO A 178 15.60 13.60 -24.50
C PRO A 178 14.96 12.92 -25.72
N GLY A 179 14.51 13.75 -26.67
CA GLY A 179 13.89 13.31 -27.91
C GLY A 179 12.36 13.16 -27.81
N GLU A 180 11.76 12.89 -28.96
CA GLU A 180 10.32 12.70 -29.10
C GLU A 180 10.04 11.32 -29.70
N ARG A 181 9.12 10.60 -29.07
CA ARG A 181 8.65 9.30 -29.55
C ARG A 181 7.47 9.53 -30.49
N HIS A 182 7.58 9.03 -31.71
CA HIS A 182 6.51 9.10 -32.71
C HIS A 182 5.79 7.75 -32.79
N ILE A 183 4.47 7.75 -32.60
CA ILE A 183 3.62 6.56 -32.68
C ILE A 183 2.63 6.76 -33.84
N TYR A 184 2.77 5.94 -34.87
CA TYR A 184 1.89 5.94 -36.02
C TYR A 184 0.81 4.87 -35.88
N MET A 185 -0.37 5.15 -36.42
CA MET A 185 -1.45 4.18 -36.50
C MET A 185 -1.02 2.96 -37.34
N PRO A 186 -1.25 1.72 -36.89
CA PRO A 186 -0.92 0.54 -37.67
C PRO A 186 -1.59 0.57 -39.05
N LYS A 187 -0.89 0.14 -40.11
CA LYS A 187 -1.41 0.20 -41.48
C LYS A 187 -2.72 -0.55 -41.65
N GLU A 188 -2.90 -1.62 -40.90
CA GLU A 188 -4.09 -2.46 -40.88
C GLU A 188 -5.31 -1.70 -40.35
N ALA A 189 -5.11 -0.82 -39.37
CA ALA A 189 -6.15 0.03 -38.82
C ALA A 189 -6.53 1.22 -39.73
N CYS A 190 -5.69 1.51 -40.73
CA CYS A 190 -5.91 2.58 -41.72
C CYS A 190 -6.62 2.12 -42.99
N LYS A 191 -6.85 0.81 -43.16
CA LYS A 191 -7.68 0.30 -44.24
C LYS A 191 -9.13 0.56 -43.88
N LYS A 192 -9.82 1.42 -44.64
CA LYS A 192 -11.28 1.58 -44.52
C LYS A 192 -11.93 0.21 -44.76
N PRO A 193 -12.95 -0.16 -43.96
CA PRO A 193 -13.72 -1.38 -44.19
C PRO A 193 -14.38 -1.39 -45.58
#